data_AF-A0A3C1LYH9-F1
#
_entry.id   AF-A0A3C1LYH9-F1
#
_cell.length_a   1.000
_cell.length_b   1.000
_cell.length_c   1.000
_cell.angle_alpha   90.00
_cell.angle_beta   90.00
_cell.angle_gamma   90.00
#
_symmetry.space_group_name_H-M   'P 1'
#
loop_
_entity.id
_entity.type
_entity.pdbx_description
1 polymer ?
#
loop_
_entity_poly.entity_id
_entity_poly.type
_entity_poly.pdbx_seq_one_letter_code
_entity_poly.pdbx_strand_id
1 'polypeptide(L)' 'MIIHSIVPVDFLTEQPVLPVCTLKQFKGGMVEGIKTEQGFVINRIISTDPSIYLNPKYAPGQIFTE' A
#
# COMPACT_ATOMS: atom_id res chain seq x y z
N MET A 1 -30.30 -17.95 14.03
CA MET A 1 -29.46 -18.36 12.87
C MET A 1 -28.14 -18.86 13.43
N ILE A 2 -27.74 -20.10 13.12
CA ILE A 2 -26.45 -20.66 13.55
C ILE A 2 -25.55 -20.67 12.32
N ILE A 3 -24.41 -20.00 12.39
CA ILE A 3 -23.44 -19.95 11.29
C ILE A 3 -22.40 -21.04 11.52
N HIS A 4 -22.39 -22.04 10.65
CA HIS A 4 -21.36 -23.08 10.62
C HIS A 4 -20.26 -22.65 9.65
N SER A 5 -19.15 -22.15 10.20
CA SER A 5 -18.03 -21.60 9.44
C SER A 5 -16.72 -22.27 9.85
N ILE A 6 -15.84 -22.50 8.87
CA ILE A 6 -14.45 -22.93 9.11
C ILE A 6 -13.52 -21.76 9.45
N VAL A 7 -13.97 -20.52 9.19
CA VAL A 7 -13.24 -19.29 9.53
C VAL A 7 -13.83 -18.64 10.78
N PRO A 8 -13.00 -17.94 11.59
CA PRO A 8 -13.47 -17.23 12.78
C PRO A 8 -14.61 -16.25 12.46
N VAL A 9 -15.53 -16.08 13.41
CA VAL A 9 -16.70 -15.20 13.24
C VAL A 9 -16.31 -13.73 12.98
N ASP A 10 -15.17 -13.29 13.52
CA ASP A 10 -14.64 -11.93 13.33
C ASP A 10 -14.29 -11.60 11.86
N PHE A 11 -14.15 -12.63 11.01
CA PHE A 11 -13.93 -12.42 9.58
C PHE A 11 -15.24 -12.26 8.80
N LEU A 12 -16.37 -12.59 9.44
CA LEU A 12 -17.71 -12.42 8.90
C LEU A 12 -18.33 -11.08 9.30
N THR A 13 -17.70 -10.36 10.24
CA THR A 13 -18.10 -9.01 10.64
C THR A 13 -17.49 -7.96 9.73
N GLU A 14 -18.05 -6.75 9.78
CA GLU A 14 -17.52 -5.60 9.04
C GLU A 14 -16.03 -5.41 9.32
N GLN A 15 -15.26 -5.35 8.24
CA GLN A 15 -13.82 -5.13 8.31
C GLN A 15 -13.55 -3.61 8.38
N PRO A 16 -12.48 -3.20 9.09
CA PRO A 16 -12.09 -1.80 9.11
C PRO A 16 -11.82 -1.31 7.68
N VAL A 17 -12.27 -0.09 7.38
CA VAL A 17 -12.01 0.53 6.08
C VAL A 17 -10.51 0.80 5.98
N LEU A 18 -9.86 0.17 5.00
CA LEU A 18 -8.46 0.43 4.72
C LEU A 18 -8.28 1.83 4.13
N PRO A 19 -7.14 2.50 4.38
CA PRO A 19 -6.84 3.78 3.77
C PRO A 19 -6.90 3.69 2.23
N VAL A 20 -7.39 4.75 1.59
CA VAL A 20 -7.40 4.82 0.13
C VAL A 20 -5.96 4.95 -0.37
N CYS A 21 -5.47 3.91 -1.02
CA CYS A 21 -4.21 3.95 -1.75
C CYS A 21 -4.40 4.65 -3.09
N THR A 22 -3.41 5.46 -3.47
CA THR A 22 -3.36 6.16 -4.75
C THR A 22 -2.04 5.86 -5.44
N LEU A 23 -2.03 5.96 -6.77
CA LEU A 23 -0.83 5.73 -7.59
C LEU A 23 -0.25 7.06 -8.07
N LYS A 24 1.08 7.18 -8.03
CA LYS A 24 1.82 8.24 -8.72
C LYS A 24 2.83 7.63 -9.68
N GLN A 25 2.94 8.20 -10.87
CA GLN A 25 3.95 7.81 -11.84
C GLN A 25 5.27 8.53 -11.56
N PHE A 26 6.38 7.89 -11.88
CA PHE A 26 7.71 8.47 -11.88
C PHE A 26 8.57 7.79 -12.94
N LYS A 27 9.78 8.30 -13.18
CA LYS A 27 10.67 7.76 -14.24
C LYS A 27 10.92 6.25 -14.14
N GLY A 28 10.92 5.70 -12.93
CA GLY A 28 11.19 4.28 -12.67
C GLY A 28 9.94 3.39 -12.57
N GLY A 29 8.73 3.90 -12.80
CA GLY A 29 7.49 3.12 -12.74
C GLY A 29 6.38 3.84 -12.00
N MET A 30 5.71 3.14 -11.09
CA MET A 30 4.65 3.70 -10.26
C MET A 30 4.93 3.47 -8.78
N VAL A 31 4.51 4.41 -7.95
CA VAL A 31 4.50 4.29 -6.50
C VAL A 31 3.06 4.29 -6.03
N GLU A 32 2.69 3.27 -5.28
CA GLU A 32 1.42 3.22 -4.56
C GLU A 32 1.63 3.72 -3.15
N GLY A 33 0.75 4.58 -2.68
CA GLY A 33 0.88 5.14 -1.35
C GLY A 33 -0.37 5.86 -0.87
N ILE A 34 -0.28 6.37 0.35
CA ILE A 34 -1.37 7.08 1.03
C ILE A 34 -0.95 8.54 1.15
N LYS A 35 -1.88 9.45 0.82
CA LYS A 35 -1.67 10.88 1.07
C LYS A 35 -1.93 11.18 2.53
N THR A 36 -0.90 11.67 3.22
CA THR A 36 -0.93 12.10 4.63
C THR A 36 -0.61 13.59 4.73
N GLU A 37 -0.77 14.19 5.90
CA GLU A 37 -0.38 15.58 6.17
C GLU A 37 1.12 15.84 5.94
N GLN A 38 1.96 14.82 6.12
CA GLN A 38 3.41 14.87 6.00
C GLN A 38 3.90 14.62 4.56
N GLY A 39 3.00 14.23 3.66
CA GLY A 39 3.32 13.91 2.28
C GLY A 39 2.73 12.58 1.80
N PHE A 40 3.27 12.08 0.71
CA PHE A 40 2.83 10.83 0.09
C PHE A 40 3.66 9.66 0.63
N VAL A 41 3.10 8.87 1.54
CA VAL A 41 3.81 7.75 2.17
C VAL A 41 3.74 6.53 1.25
N ILE A 42 4.90 5.96 0.93
CA ILE A 42 5.02 4.80 0.04
C ILE A 42 4.49 3.54 0.74
N ASN A 43 3.57 2.84 0.08
CA ASN A 43 3.15 1.48 0.45
C ASN A 43 3.97 0.43 -0.32
N ARG A 44 4.10 0.63 -1.64
CA ARG A 44 4.91 -0.22 -2.53
C ARG A 44 5.28 0.52 -3.80
N ILE A 45 6.27 -0.02 -4.50
CA ILE A 45 6.56 0.35 -5.88
C ILE A 45 6.12 -0.74 -6.86
N ILE A 46 5.87 -0.32 -8.09
CA ILE A 46 5.54 -1.17 -9.23
C ILE A 46 6.48 -0.74 -10.34
N SER A 47 7.53 -1.53 -10.54
CA SER A 47 8.57 -1.29 -11.56
C SER A 47 8.95 -2.59 -12.26
N THR A 48 9.36 -2.47 -13.52
CA THR A 48 10.02 -3.52 -14.29
C THR A 48 11.53 -3.51 -14.14
N ASP A 49 12.10 -2.48 -13.50
CA ASP A 49 13.53 -2.38 -13.19
C ASP A 49 13.78 -2.83 -11.74
N PRO A 50 14.43 -4.00 -11.52
CA PRO A 50 14.70 -4.51 -10.18
C PRO A 50 15.57 -3.59 -9.32
N SER A 51 16.42 -2.76 -9.94
CA SER A 51 17.31 -1.85 -9.20
C SER A 51 16.54 -0.82 -8.38
N ILE A 52 15.31 -0.47 -8.80
CA ILE A 52 14.42 0.45 -8.09
C ILE A 52 13.97 -0.16 -6.75
N TYR A 53 13.71 -1.47 -6.69
CA TYR A 53 13.33 -2.16 -5.45
C TYR A 53 14.47 -2.22 -4.43
N LEU A 54 15.71 -2.07 -4.89
CA LEU A 54 16.89 -2.03 -4.03
C LEU A 54 17.23 -0.62 -3.54
N ASN A 55 16.57 0.42 -4.08
CA ASN A 55 16.84 1.79 -3.71
C ASN A 55 16.05 2.19 -2.43
N PRO A 56 16.73 2.53 -1.32
CA PRO A 56 16.06 2.90 -0.07
C PRO A 56 15.13 4.11 -0.16
N LYS A 57 15.33 5.01 -1.15
CA LYS A 57 14.44 6.16 -1.42
C LYS A 57 12.99 5.72 -1.67
N TYR A 58 12.81 4.51 -2.21
CA TYR A 58 11.50 3.98 -2.57
C TYR A 58 11.01 2.88 -1.63
N ALA A 59 11.65 2.72 -0.46
CA ALA A 59 11.22 1.74 0.52
C ALA A 59 9.83 2.08 1.08
N PRO A 60 9.01 1.07 1.42
CA PRO A 60 7.75 1.29 2.13
C PRO A 60 7.95 2.12 3.41
N GLY A 61 7.00 3.00 3.70
CA GLY A 61 7.02 3.93 4.83
C GLY A 61 7.78 5.23 4.58
N GLN A 62 8.55 5.34 3.49
CA GLN A 62 9.23 6.60 3.13
C GLN A 62 8.26 7.61 2.53
N ILE A 63 8.63 8.90 2.59
CA ILE A 63 7.92 9.96 1.89
C ILE A 63 8.42 10.01 0.44
N PHE A 64 7.50 9.79 -0.50
CA PHE A 64 7.81 9.90 -1.92
C PHE A 64 8.14 11.35 -2.29
N THR A 65 9.37 11.53 -2.73
CA THR A 65 9.92 12.78 -3.27
C THR A 65 10.42 12.48 -4.68
N GLU A 66 10.06 13.32 -5.66
CA GLU A 66 10.59 13.17 -7.03
C GLU A 66 12.11 13.36 -7.07
#